data_AF-A0A7C7NYT8-F1
#
_entry.id   AF-A0A7C7NYT8-F1
#
_cell.length_a   1.000
_cell.length_b   1.000
_cell.length_c   1.000
_cell.angle_alpha   90.00
_cell.angle_beta   90.00
_cell.angle_gamma   90.00
#
_symmetry.space_group_name_H-M   'P 1'
#
loop_
_entity.id
_entity.type
_entity.pdbx_description
1 polymer ?
#
loop_
_entity_poly.entity_id
_entity_poly.type
_entity_poly.pdbx_seq_one_letter_code
_entity_poly.pdbx_strand_id
1 'polypeptide(L)'
;VLNIYKKAKNRLEKLIDSEKNNNQNFPDTEEWNCYKTKTSGYMQDVVLGVFLDFAKENDCKFEIVSIKGNFVFKDEILFKCNKELGEEQLEEVHSFFSFSSSQRIEDNYVLAFKQMTEIAVKSMSPGINDPGTALICIDYLTQLFEIRLNKKDQIVLCDEDVGFVKVSAVDFKSLLYSVITPIRTYSKHDIVVVLKLFTLLEQLNHKSKNHSYSKTIKEEAKTLYKDAKEAIKSETDLAKLEDAFLKL
;
A
#
# COMPACT_ATOMS: atom_id res chain seq x y z
N VAL A 1 -13.75 -6.18 12.94
CA VAL A 1 -13.49 -5.63 11.58
C VAL A 1 -13.87 -4.15 11.45
N LEU A 2 -15.11 -3.74 11.74
CA LEU A 2 -15.55 -2.34 11.58
C LEU A 2 -14.67 -1.28 12.27
N ASN A 3 -14.17 -1.53 13.48
CA ASN A 3 -13.27 -0.60 14.17
C ASN A 3 -11.93 -0.42 13.43
N ILE A 4 -11.35 -1.51 12.92
CA ILE A 4 -10.13 -1.51 12.11
C ILE A 4 -10.36 -0.66 10.84
N TYR A 5 -11.49 -0.88 10.18
CA TYR A 5 -11.92 -0.11 9.00
C TYR A 5 -11.99 1.38 9.27
N LYS A 6 -12.72 1.80 10.32
CA LYS A 6 -12.92 3.22 10.65
C LYS A 6 -11.59 3.95 10.88
N LYS A 7 -10.66 3.33 11.62
CA LYS A 7 -9.34 3.90 11.87
C LYS A 7 -8.54 4.09 10.58
N ALA A 8 -8.52 3.07 9.72
CA ALA A 8 -7.80 3.12 8.46
C ALA A 8 -8.39 4.11 7.46
N LYS A 9 -9.73 4.17 7.36
CA LYS A 9 -10.46 5.14 6.56
C LYS A 9 -10.06 6.57 6.96
N ASN A 10 -10.19 6.91 8.24
CA ASN A 10 -9.86 8.24 8.74
C ASN A 10 -8.39 8.60 8.45
N ARG A 11 -7.46 7.64 8.56
CA ARG A 11 -6.05 7.87 8.25
C ARG A 11 -5.81 8.08 6.76
N LEU A 12 -6.39 7.26 5.90
CA LEU A 12 -6.29 7.39 4.45
C LEU A 12 -6.84 8.72 3.94
N GLU A 13 -8.03 9.12 4.41
CA GLU A 13 -8.65 10.38 4.01
C GLU A 13 -7.77 11.58 4.37
N LYS A 14 -7.22 11.62 5.59
CA LYS A 14 -6.25 12.66 6.01
C LYS A 14 -5.01 12.70 5.11
N LEU A 15 -4.47 11.54 4.73
CA LEU A 15 -3.31 11.46 3.85
C LEU A 15 -3.65 11.97 2.45
N ILE A 16 -4.79 11.57 1.88
CA ILE A 16 -5.24 12.03 0.56
C ILE A 16 -5.47 13.55 0.55
N ASP A 17 -6.07 14.09 1.61
CA ASP A 17 -6.28 15.54 1.73
C ASP A 17 -4.96 16.31 1.75
N SER A 18 -3.92 15.77 2.41
CA SER A 18 -2.58 16.38 2.42
C SER A 18 -1.85 16.34 1.06
N GLU A 19 -2.33 15.58 0.08
CA GLU A 19 -1.69 15.42 -1.24
C GLU A 19 -2.19 16.37 -2.32
N LYS A 20 -3.23 17.15 -2.03
CA LYS A 20 -3.94 18.01 -2.99
C LYS A 20 -3.07 19.12 -3.57
N ASN A 21 -2.03 19.56 -2.85
CA ASN A 21 -1.17 20.68 -3.25
C ASN A 21 0.20 20.26 -3.84
N ASN A 22 0.38 18.99 -4.20
CA ASN A 22 1.71 18.49 -4.60
C ASN A 22 1.88 18.45 -6.13
N ASN A 23 2.89 19.17 -6.62
CA ASN A 23 3.35 19.16 -8.01
C ASN A 23 4.24 17.93 -8.26
N GLN A 24 4.08 17.23 -9.39
CA GLN A 24 4.79 15.97 -9.64
C GLN A 24 6.18 16.11 -10.27
N ASN A 25 6.59 17.33 -10.65
CA ASN A 25 7.86 17.51 -11.33
C ASN A 25 9.03 17.42 -10.34
N PHE A 26 9.77 16.32 -10.41
CA PHE A 26 10.96 16.07 -9.59
C PHE A 26 12.04 15.41 -10.46
N PRO A 27 13.32 15.78 -10.30
CA PRO A 27 14.40 15.18 -11.08
C PRO A 27 14.51 13.67 -10.85
N ASP A 28 15.13 13.00 -11.82
CA ASP A 28 15.55 11.61 -11.63
C ASP A 28 16.64 11.49 -10.55
N THR A 29 16.64 10.36 -9.86
CA THR A 29 17.38 10.14 -8.60
C THR A 29 18.28 8.91 -8.64
N GLU A 30 18.48 8.29 -9.81
CA GLU A 30 19.31 7.09 -9.95
C GLU A 30 20.76 7.35 -9.51
N GLU A 31 21.33 8.48 -9.92
CA GLU A 31 22.74 8.86 -9.68
C GLU A 31 22.97 9.66 -8.38
N TRP A 32 21.99 9.68 -7.46
CA TRP A 32 22.11 10.44 -6.21
C TRP A 32 22.88 9.70 -5.12
N ASN A 33 23.49 10.46 -4.22
CA ASN A 33 24.22 9.92 -3.07
C ASN A 33 23.26 9.17 -2.15
N CYS A 34 23.57 7.91 -1.84
CA CYS A 34 22.71 7.03 -1.05
C CYS A 34 23.16 6.97 0.41
N TYR A 35 22.23 7.23 1.32
CA TYR A 35 22.47 7.20 2.77
C TYR A 35 21.71 6.05 3.41
N LYS A 36 22.42 5.28 4.23
CA LYS A 36 21.93 4.02 4.80
C LYS A 36 21.37 4.20 6.19
N THR A 37 20.39 3.39 6.57
CA THR A 37 19.90 3.37 7.95
C THR A 37 20.97 2.85 8.93
N LYS A 38 21.03 3.46 10.12
CA LYS A 38 21.94 3.07 11.20
C LYS A 38 21.40 1.93 12.06
N THR A 39 20.11 1.63 11.97
CA THR A 39 19.43 0.64 12.82
C THR A 39 18.40 -0.19 12.04
N SER A 40 17.96 -1.29 12.64
CA SER A 40 16.84 -2.09 12.15
C SER A 40 15.57 -1.80 12.96
N GLY A 41 14.41 -1.71 12.30
CA GLY A 41 13.13 -1.50 12.96
C GLY A 41 12.02 -1.06 12.02
N TYR A 42 10.80 -0.89 12.54
CA TYR A 42 9.70 -0.35 11.75
C TYR A 42 9.82 1.16 11.63
N MET A 43 9.94 1.70 10.41
CA MET A 43 9.96 3.14 10.19
C MET A 43 8.56 3.72 10.46
N GLN A 44 8.40 4.45 11.56
CA GLN A 44 7.10 4.97 12.00
C GLN A 44 6.76 6.29 11.33
N ASP A 45 7.71 7.20 11.30
CA ASP A 45 7.47 8.53 10.78
C ASP A 45 8.74 9.19 10.29
N VAL A 46 8.52 10.15 9.40
CA VAL A 46 9.50 11.16 9.01
C VAL A 46 8.86 12.51 9.28
N VAL A 47 9.57 13.40 9.98
CA VAL A 47 9.07 14.76 10.24
C VAL A 47 9.20 15.59 8.97
N LEU A 48 8.26 15.40 8.04
CA LEU A 48 8.33 15.92 6.67
C LEU A 48 8.46 17.46 6.59
N GLY A 49 7.89 18.20 7.55
CA GLY A 49 8.02 19.66 7.61
C GLY A 49 9.47 20.09 7.87
N VAL A 50 10.07 19.59 8.96
CA VAL A 50 11.48 19.87 9.29
C VAL A 50 12.42 19.35 8.21
N PHE A 51 12.09 18.20 7.60
CA PHE A 51 12.86 17.65 6.48
C PHE A 51 12.84 18.60 5.26
N LEU A 52 11.67 19.17 4.93
CA LEU A 52 11.52 20.14 3.86
C LEU A 52 12.30 21.42 4.16
N ASP A 53 12.22 21.94 5.38
CA ASP A 53 12.94 23.14 5.80
C ASP A 53 14.46 22.95 5.69
N PHE A 54 14.97 21.81 6.19
CA PHE A 54 16.38 21.45 6.04
C PHE A 54 16.82 21.38 4.56
N ALA A 55 15.99 20.77 3.71
CA ALA A 55 16.26 20.67 2.28
C ALA A 55 16.36 22.05 1.62
N LYS A 56 15.49 22.99 2.01
CA LYS A 56 15.52 24.38 1.52
C LYS A 56 16.75 25.14 2.00
N GLU A 57 17.05 25.08 3.30
CA GLU A 57 18.16 25.81 3.91
C GLU A 57 19.52 25.39 3.34
N ASN A 58 19.66 24.11 2.99
CA ASN A 58 20.90 23.55 2.44
C ASN A 58 20.90 23.46 0.90
N ASP A 59 19.85 23.93 0.22
CA ASP A 59 19.67 23.82 -1.23
C ASP A 59 19.86 22.36 -1.72
N CYS A 60 19.32 21.41 -0.97
CA CYS A 60 19.41 19.97 -1.24
C CYS A 60 18.05 19.43 -1.69
N LYS A 61 18.08 18.35 -2.46
CA LYS A 61 16.89 17.59 -2.83
C LYS A 61 17.05 16.14 -2.39
N PHE A 62 15.94 15.57 -1.95
CA PHE A 62 15.92 14.27 -1.31
C PHE A 62 14.89 13.32 -1.91
N GLU A 63 15.25 12.04 -1.97
CA GLU A 63 14.31 10.95 -2.16
C GLU A 63 14.33 10.06 -0.93
N ILE A 64 13.21 10.00 -0.22
CA ILE A 64 13.00 9.04 0.86
C ILE A 64 12.56 7.72 0.22
N VAL A 65 13.47 6.75 0.23
CA VAL A 65 13.31 5.43 -0.39
C VAL A 65 12.56 4.49 0.55
N SER A 66 12.86 4.57 1.85
CA SER A 66 12.18 3.76 2.85
C SER A 66 10.69 4.12 2.95
N ILE A 67 9.85 3.10 3.07
CA ILE A 67 8.40 3.27 3.07
C ILE A 67 7.88 3.23 4.50
N LYS A 68 7.06 4.24 4.86
CA LYS A 68 6.46 4.34 6.20
C LYS A 68 5.69 3.07 6.53
N GLY A 69 5.98 2.53 7.71
CA GLY A 69 5.38 1.30 8.23
C GLY A 69 6.08 0.02 7.82
N ASN A 70 7.07 0.05 6.94
CA ASN A 70 7.86 -1.14 6.63
C ASN A 70 8.94 -1.38 7.69
N PHE A 71 9.33 -2.65 7.85
CA PHE A 71 10.53 -2.99 8.59
C PHE A 71 11.73 -2.69 7.70
N VAL A 72 12.66 -1.89 8.20
CA VAL A 72 13.90 -1.52 7.52
C VAL A 72 15.05 -2.22 8.24
N PHE A 73 15.96 -2.81 7.50
CA PHE A 73 17.17 -3.43 8.04
C PHE A 73 18.32 -2.45 8.06
N LYS A 74 19.17 -2.55 9.08
CA LYS A 74 20.44 -1.82 9.15
C LYS A 74 21.19 -1.95 7.80
N ASP A 75 21.83 -0.87 7.38
CA ASP A 75 22.61 -0.75 6.15
C ASP A 75 21.79 -0.76 4.83
N GLU A 76 20.45 -0.81 4.89
CA GLU A 76 19.58 -0.52 3.74
C GLU A 76 19.51 0.99 3.42
N ILE A 77 19.23 1.33 2.17
CA ILE A 77 19.09 2.73 1.74
C ILE A 77 17.86 3.35 2.41
N LEU A 78 18.10 4.39 3.21
CA LEU A 78 17.05 5.15 3.90
C LEU A 78 16.53 6.27 3.00
N PHE A 79 17.47 7.07 2.49
CA PHE A 79 17.20 8.19 1.59
C PHE A 79 18.37 8.43 0.63
N LYS A 80 18.10 9.22 -0.41
CA LYS A 80 19.11 9.74 -1.33
C LYS A 80 19.15 11.26 -1.29
N CYS A 81 20.30 11.85 -1.59
CA CYS A 81 20.47 13.30 -1.74
C CYS A 81 21.22 13.63 -3.04
N ASN A 82 20.80 14.69 -3.73
CA ASN A 82 21.48 15.19 -4.93
C ASN A 82 22.87 15.79 -4.64
N LYS A 83 23.16 16.11 -3.38
CA LYS A 83 24.45 16.64 -2.90
C LYS A 83 25.06 15.70 -1.86
N GLU A 84 26.37 15.79 -1.68
CA GLU A 84 27.05 15.11 -0.58
C GLU A 84 26.81 15.87 0.73
N LEU A 85 26.35 15.15 1.76
CA LEU A 85 26.12 15.66 3.10
C LEU A 85 27.36 15.45 3.97
N GLY A 86 27.76 16.49 4.70
CA GLY A 86 28.74 16.38 5.78
C GLY A 86 28.21 15.59 6.97
N GLU A 87 29.08 15.23 7.91
CA GLU A 87 28.71 14.41 9.08
C GLU A 87 27.60 15.03 9.93
N GLU A 88 27.66 16.34 10.20
CA GLU A 88 26.65 17.05 10.99
C GLU A 88 25.28 17.06 10.30
N GLN A 89 25.25 17.41 9.01
CA GLN A 89 24.05 17.36 8.18
C GLN A 89 23.45 15.95 8.13
N LEU A 90 24.30 14.93 8.02
CA LEU A 90 23.85 13.54 7.99
C LEU A 90 23.23 13.10 9.32
N GLU A 91 23.84 13.46 10.45
CA GLU A 91 23.25 13.19 11.78
C GLU A 91 21.90 13.90 11.95
N GLU A 92 21.81 15.15 11.52
CA GLU A 92 20.57 15.92 11.57
C GLU A 92 19.46 15.27 10.74
N VAL A 93 19.74 14.92 9.47
CA VAL A 93 18.77 14.26 8.59
C VAL A 93 18.33 12.91 9.16
N HIS A 94 19.24 12.15 9.78
CA HIS A 94 18.89 10.89 10.45
C HIS A 94 17.93 11.09 11.63
N SER A 95 18.06 12.21 12.36
CA SER A 95 17.17 12.53 13.49
C SER A 95 15.71 12.75 13.09
N PHE A 96 15.45 13.06 11.81
CA PHE A 96 14.10 13.25 11.30
C PHE A 96 13.33 11.94 11.13
N PHE A 97 14.01 10.79 11.17
CA PHE A 97 13.40 9.47 11.06
C PHE A 97 13.18 8.85 12.43
N SER A 98 11.99 8.29 12.63
CA SER A 98 11.64 7.56 13.85
C SER A 98 11.43 6.08 13.56
N PHE A 99 12.03 5.23 14.40
CA PHE A 99 11.90 3.78 14.35
C PHE A 99 11.27 3.26 15.64
N SER A 100 10.40 2.26 15.53
CA SER A 100 9.75 1.61 16.67
C SER A 100 9.68 0.11 16.48
N SER A 101 9.52 -0.61 17.58
CA SER A 101 9.23 -2.05 17.61
C SER A 101 7.74 -2.37 17.44
N SER A 102 6.85 -1.37 17.56
CA SER A 102 5.38 -1.54 17.52
C SER A 102 4.74 -0.75 16.38
N GLN A 103 3.56 -1.18 15.91
CA GLN A 103 2.83 -0.53 14.81
C GLN A 103 1.38 -0.22 15.21
N ARG A 104 0.84 0.89 14.71
CA ARG A 104 -0.56 1.32 14.97
C ARG A 104 -1.27 1.68 13.66
N ILE A 105 -2.57 1.39 13.58
CA ILE A 105 -3.38 1.64 12.37
C ILE A 105 -3.58 3.14 12.15
N GLU A 106 -3.72 3.88 13.25
CA GLU A 106 -3.89 5.32 13.25
C GLU A 106 -2.74 6.04 12.54
N ASP A 107 -1.54 5.42 12.56
CA ASP A 107 -0.33 5.96 11.95
C ASP A 107 -0.07 5.35 10.56
N ASN A 108 -0.37 4.06 10.39
CA ASN A 108 -0.17 3.28 9.16
C ASN A 108 -1.44 2.51 8.75
N TYR A 109 -2.11 2.99 7.70
CA TYR A 109 -3.32 2.36 7.17
C TYR A 109 -3.08 0.93 6.62
N VAL A 110 -1.86 0.61 6.17
CA VAL A 110 -1.52 -0.71 5.59
C VAL A 110 -1.68 -1.82 6.62
N LEU A 111 -1.47 -1.50 7.91
CA LEU A 111 -1.69 -2.46 9.00
C LEU A 111 -3.15 -2.94 9.06
N ALA A 112 -4.12 -2.09 8.71
CA ALA A 112 -5.52 -2.49 8.67
C ALA A 112 -5.81 -3.48 7.54
N PHE A 113 -5.24 -3.26 6.35
CA PHE A 113 -5.32 -4.22 5.25
C PHE A 113 -4.76 -5.57 5.67
N LYS A 114 -3.58 -5.58 6.30
CA LYS A 114 -2.94 -6.79 6.85
C LYS A 114 -3.84 -7.49 7.87
N GLN A 115 -4.33 -6.79 8.89
CA GLN A 115 -5.17 -7.38 9.94
C GLN A 115 -6.49 -7.94 9.41
N MET A 116 -7.18 -7.24 8.49
CA MET A 116 -8.41 -7.75 7.88
C MET A 116 -8.15 -8.97 6.99
N THR A 117 -7.03 -8.97 6.26
CA THR A 117 -6.59 -10.12 5.46
C THR A 117 -6.34 -11.33 6.37
N GLU A 118 -5.64 -11.15 7.49
CA GLU A 118 -5.40 -12.22 8.47
C GLU A 118 -6.71 -12.76 9.06
N ILE A 119 -7.70 -11.90 9.34
CA ILE A 119 -9.02 -12.34 9.82
C ILE A 119 -9.72 -13.18 8.75
N ALA A 120 -9.75 -12.72 7.48
CA ALA A 120 -10.36 -13.46 6.38
C ALA A 120 -9.67 -14.81 6.13
N VAL A 121 -8.34 -14.84 6.14
CA VAL A 121 -7.57 -16.07 5.96
C VAL A 121 -7.80 -17.05 7.11
N LYS A 122 -7.83 -16.56 8.36
CA LYS A 122 -8.12 -17.40 9.53
C LYS A 122 -9.52 -18.02 9.44
N SER A 123 -10.52 -17.24 9.02
CA SER A 123 -11.88 -17.77 8.89
C SER A 123 -11.98 -18.84 7.80
N MET A 124 -11.19 -18.74 6.73
CA MET A 124 -11.10 -19.75 5.66
C MET A 124 -10.11 -20.89 5.93
N SER A 125 -9.48 -20.93 7.11
CA SER A 125 -8.60 -22.05 7.46
C SER A 125 -9.41 -23.34 7.62
N PRO A 126 -8.82 -24.52 7.31
CA PRO A 126 -9.54 -25.81 7.38
C PRO A 126 -10.18 -26.14 8.73
N GLY A 127 -9.67 -25.56 9.82
CA GLY A 127 -10.20 -25.76 11.17
C GLY A 127 -11.41 -24.89 11.54
N ILE A 128 -11.68 -23.82 10.79
CA ILE A 128 -12.80 -22.89 11.06
C ILE A 128 -13.83 -22.98 9.92
N ASN A 129 -13.39 -22.76 8.68
CA ASN A 129 -14.21 -22.75 7.47
C ASN A 129 -15.50 -21.90 7.59
N ASP A 130 -15.33 -20.63 7.99
CA ASP A 130 -16.37 -19.61 8.06
C ASP A 130 -16.23 -18.59 6.92
N PRO A 131 -16.86 -18.83 5.75
CA PRO A 131 -16.86 -17.89 4.65
C PRO A 131 -17.61 -16.59 4.97
N GLY A 132 -18.59 -16.61 5.88
CA GLY A 132 -19.34 -15.41 6.25
C GLY A 132 -18.45 -14.29 6.79
N THR A 133 -17.51 -14.65 7.67
CA THR A 133 -16.50 -13.71 8.19
C THR A 133 -15.56 -13.20 7.09
N ALA A 134 -15.16 -14.06 6.14
CA ALA A 134 -14.31 -13.66 5.03
C ALA A 134 -15.01 -12.64 4.12
N LEU A 135 -16.29 -12.86 3.80
CA LEU A 135 -17.10 -11.94 2.99
C LEU A 135 -17.17 -10.55 3.62
N ILE A 136 -17.41 -10.48 4.94
CA ILE A 136 -17.45 -9.21 5.69
C ILE A 136 -16.08 -8.51 5.61
N CYS A 137 -14.98 -9.23 5.75
CA CYS A 137 -13.65 -8.65 5.62
C CYS A 137 -13.40 -8.11 4.21
N ILE A 138 -13.79 -8.86 3.17
CA ILE A 138 -13.64 -8.44 1.77
C ILE A 138 -14.48 -7.19 1.48
N ASP A 139 -15.67 -7.04 2.07
CA ASP A 139 -16.48 -5.81 1.93
C ASP A 139 -15.77 -4.57 2.47
N TYR A 140 -15.17 -4.65 3.66
CA TYR A 140 -14.43 -3.53 4.22
C TYR A 140 -13.10 -3.29 3.51
N LEU A 141 -12.42 -4.34 3.05
CA LEU A 141 -11.22 -4.24 2.22
C LEU A 141 -11.53 -3.55 0.88
N THR A 142 -12.66 -3.89 0.24
CA THR A 142 -13.13 -3.23 -0.99
C THR A 142 -13.27 -1.74 -0.75
N GLN A 143 -14.00 -1.33 0.29
CA GLN A 143 -14.17 0.08 0.63
C GLN A 143 -12.85 0.80 0.94
N LEU A 144 -11.90 0.14 1.62
CA LEU A 144 -10.58 0.75 1.85
C LEU A 144 -9.78 0.88 0.56
N PHE A 145 -9.83 -0.11 -0.33
CA PHE A 145 -9.17 -0.01 -1.63
C PHE A 145 -9.78 1.10 -2.49
N GLU A 146 -11.09 1.29 -2.46
CA GLU A 146 -11.74 2.39 -3.18
C GLU A 146 -11.23 3.77 -2.74
N ILE A 147 -11.05 3.96 -1.43
CA ILE A 147 -10.43 5.18 -0.90
C ILE A 147 -8.96 5.24 -1.36
N ARG A 148 -8.24 4.12 -1.23
CA ARG A 148 -6.82 4.00 -1.59
C ARG A 148 -6.53 4.30 -3.06
N LEU A 149 -7.47 4.10 -3.99
CA LEU A 149 -7.32 4.48 -5.40
C LEU A 149 -7.02 5.97 -5.58
N ASN A 150 -7.44 6.83 -4.63
CA ASN A 150 -7.21 8.28 -4.67
C ASN A 150 -5.91 8.71 -3.97
N LYS A 151 -5.20 7.79 -3.32
CA LYS A 151 -3.92 8.04 -2.65
C LYS A 151 -2.79 7.82 -3.64
N LYS A 152 -1.86 8.76 -3.74
CA LYS A 152 -0.67 8.61 -4.60
C LYS A 152 0.32 7.59 -4.00
N ASP A 153 1.01 6.85 -4.86
CA ASP A 153 2.11 5.95 -4.46
C ASP A 153 3.39 6.73 -4.13
N GLN A 154 3.49 7.96 -4.62
CA GLN A 154 4.60 8.86 -4.38
C GLN A 154 4.07 10.29 -4.22
N ILE A 155 4.70 11.05 -3.33
CA ILE A 155 4.43 12.47 -3.15
C ILE A 155 5.72 13.25 -3.28
N VAL A 156 5.62 14.50 -3.73
CA VAL A 156 6.73 15.44 -3.76
C VAL A 156 6.30 16.62 -2.90
N LEU A 157 7.10 16.95 -1.90
CA LEU A 157 6.94 18.14 -1.08
C LEU A 157 7.61 19.30 -1.81
N CYS A 158 6.83 20.36 -2.02
CA CYS A 158 7.25 21.54 -2.75
C CYS A 158 7.24 22.78 -1.84
N ASP A 159 8.10 23.73 -2.19
CA ASP A 159 7.97 25.14 -1.81
C ASP A 159 7.65 25.91 -3.09
N GLU A 160 6.49 26.56 -3.12
CA GLU A 160 5.91 27.11 -4.35
C GLU A 160 5.87 26.05 -5.48
N ASP A 161 6.63 26.25 -6.56
CA ASP A 161 6.72 25.33 -7.70
C ASP A 161 7.97 24.43 -7.68
N VAL A 162 8.83 24.54 -6.66
CA VAL A 162 10.09 23.80 -6.56
C VAL A 162 9.93 22.58 -5.65
N GLY A 163 10.07 21.38 -6.22
CA GLY A 163 10.10 20.14 -5.45
C GLY A 163 11.45 19.90 -4.76
N PHE A 164 11.39 19.61 -3.46
CA PHE A 164 12.56 19.37 -2.59
C PHE A 164 12.65 17.94 -2.07
N VAL A 165 11.53 17.32 -1.67
CA VAL A 165 11.54 15.99 -1.04
C VAL A 165 10.53 15.08 -1.71
N LYS A 166 11.02 14.05 -2.40
CA LYS A 166 10.20 12.95 -2.93
C LYS A 166 10.06 11.86 -1.87
N VAL A 167 8.84 11.42 -1.59
CA VAL A 167 8.54 10.40 -0.58
C VAL A 167 7.75 9.26 -1.21
N SER A 168 8.27 8.05 -1.07
CA SER A 168 7.58 6.84 -1.51
C SER A 168 6.57 6.36 -0.46
N ALA A 169 5.40 5.93 -0.91
CA ALA A 169 4.41 5.20 -0.13
C ALA A 169 4.34 3.74 -0.61
N VAL A 170 3.65 2.88 0.16
CA VAL A 170 3.36 1.52 -0.30
C VAL A 170 2.58 1.61 -1.61
N ASP A 171 3.11 1.04 -2.68
CA ASP A 171 2.49 1.10 -4.00
C ASP A 171 1.21 0.23 -4.05
N PHE A 172 0.26 0.65 -4.89
CA PHE A 172 -1.03 -0.01 -5.01
C PHE A 172 -0.90 -1.49 -5.40
N LYS A 173 0.04 -1.85 -6.28
CA LYS A 173 0.20 -3.21 -6.78
C LYS A 173 0.66 -4.16 -5.68
N SER A 174 1.70 -3.78 -4.93
CA SER A 174 2.19 -4.56 -3.79
C SER A 174 1.12 -4.70 -2.71
N LEU A 175 0.36 -3.62 -2.42
CA LEU A 175 -0.73 -3.68 -1.45
C LEU A 175 -1.84 -4.63 -1.90
N LEU A 176 -2.32 -4.52 -3.14
CA LEU A 176 -3.35 -5.40 -3.68
C LEU A 176 -2.90 -6.87 -3.65
N TYR A 177 -1.68 -7.14 -4.11
CA TYR A 177 -1.09 -8.48 -4.08
C TYR A 177 -1.05 -9.06 -2.66
N SER A 178 -0.61 -8.25 -1.68
CA SER A 178 -0.48 -8.67 -0.27
C SER A 178 -1.81 -9.04 0.39
N VAL A 179 -2.93 -8.52 -0.13
CA VAL A 179 -4.29 -8.75 0.40
C VAL A 179 -4.97 -9.89 -0.35
N ILE A 180 -4.96 -9.85 -1.68
CA ILE A 180 -5.68 -10.83 -2.50
C ILE A 180 -5.01 -12.20 -2.44
N THR A 181 -3.68 -12.25 -2.50
CA THR A 181 -2.95 -13.54 -2.61
C THR A 181 -3.23 -14.49 -1.45
N PRO A 182 -3.15 -14.07 -0.16
CA PRO A 182 -3.46 -14.96 0.95
C PRO A 182 -4.93 -15.42 0.94
N ILE A 183 -5.89 -14.51 0.70
CA ILE A 183 -7.31 -14.86 0.70
C ILE A 183 -7.61 -15.83 -0.46
N ARG A 184 -7.09 -15.56 -1.66
CA ARG A 184 -7.18 -16.45 -2.82
C ARG A 184 -6.62 -17.84 -2.51
N THR A 185 -5.43 -17.90 -1.92
CA THR A 185 -4.74 -19.17 -1.63
C THR A 185 -5.59 -20.08 -0.74
N TYR A 186 -6.22 -19.52 0.30
CA TYR A 186 -7.05 -20.28 1.23
C TYR A 186 -8.49 -20.49 0.73
N SER A 187 -8.97 -19.69 -0.23
CA SER A 187 -10.40 -19.68 -0.60
C SER A 187 -10.68 -20.08 -2.04
N LYS A 188 -9.67 -20.42 -2.86
CA LYS A 188 -9.84 -20.72 -4.29
C LYS A 188 -10.84 -21.84 -4.61
N HIS A 189 -11.13 -22.71 -3.66
CA HIS A 189 -12.10 -23.80 -3.78
C HIS A 189 -13.52 -23.39 -3.36
N ASP A 190 -13.68 -22.26 -2.67
CA ASP A 190 -14.95 -21.72 -2.22
C ASP A 190 -15.46 -20.69 -3.24
N ILE A 191 -16.46 -21.08 -4.04
CA ILE A 191 -17.03 -20.25 -5.10
C ILE A 191 -17.60 -18.93 -4.54
N VAL A 192 -18.17 -18.93 -3.33
CA VAL A 192 -18.81 -17.74 -2.76
C VAL A 192 -17.78 -16.67 -2.45
N VAL A 193 -16.65 -17.06 -1.83
CA VAL A 193 -15.54 -16.15 -1.55
C VAL A 193 -14.82 -15.71 -2.82
N VAL A 194 -14.62 -16.62 -3.78
CA VAL A 194 -14.02 -16.28 -5.09
C VAL A 194 -14.84 -15.22 -5.83
N LEU A 195 -16.17 -15.39 -5.93
CA LEU A 195 -17.04 -14.40 -6.56
C LEU A 195 -17.03 -13.05 -5.82
N LYS A 196 -16.85 -13.08 -4.50
CA LYS A 196 -16.69 -11.86 -3.70
C LYS A 196 -15.38 -11.12 -4.02
N LEU A 197 -14.28 -11.85 -4.23
CA LEU A 197 -13.01 -11.26 -4.68
C LEU A 197 -13.14 -10.67 -6.09
N PHE A 198 -13.88 -11.32 -7.01
CA PHE A 198 -14.20 -10.72 -8.31
C PHE A 198 -15.01 -9.44 -8.17
N THR A 199 -16.00 -9.42 -7.29
CA THR A 199 -16.79 -8.19 -7.00
C THR A 199 -15.88 -7.06 -6.51
N LEU A 200 -14.93 -7.35 -5.61
CA LEU A 200 -13.92 -6.38 -5.17
C LEU A 200 -13.15 -5.84 -6.38
N LEU A 201 -12.56 -6.72 -7.20
CA LEU A 201 -11.74 -6.32 -8.34
C LEU A 201 -12.54 -5.53 -9.39
N GLU A 202 -13.78 -5.93 -9.68
CA GLU A 202 -14.70 -5.21 -10.57
C GLU A 202 -14.97 -3.79 -10.06
N GLN A 203 -15.31 -3.63 -8.77
CA GLN A 203 -15.53 -2.31 -8.17
C GLN A 203 -14.30 -1.41 -8.28
N LEU A 204 -13.11 -1.97 -8.04
CA LEU A 204 -11.86 -1.21 -8.19
C LEU A 204 -11.59 -0.83 -9.64
N ASN A 205 -11.81 -1.74 -10.59
CA ASN A 205 -11.62 -1.48 -12.01
C ASN A 205 -12.55 -0.37 -12.52
N HIS A 206 -13.82 -0.39 -12.11
CA HIS A 206 -14.79 0.66 -12.47
C HIS A 206 -14.46 2.04 -11.87
N LYS A 207 -13.93 2.08 -10.64
CA LYS A 207 -13.60 3.34 -9.96
C LYS A 207 -12.20 3.87 -10.27
N SER A 208 -11.31 3.01 -10.76
CA SER A 208 -9.92 3.37 -11.04
C SER A 208 -9.84 4.32 -12.23
N LYS A 209 -9.24 5.49 -12.01
CA LYS A 209 -8.88 6.45 -13.07
C LYS A 209 -7.44 6.30 -13.55
N ASN A 210 -6.64 5.48 -12.86
CA ASN A 210 -5.23 5.27 -13.14
C ASN A 210 -5.06 4.02 -14.02
N HIS A 211 -4.45 4.18 -15.20
CA HIS A 211 -4.24 3.07 -16.13
C HIS A 211 -3.36 1.95 -15.54
N SER A 212 -2.33 2.32 -14.76
CA SER A 212 -1.43 1.35 -14.10
C SER A 212 -2.16 0.51 -13.05
N TYR A 213 -3.05 1.14 -12.28
CA TYR A 213 -3.87 0.44 -11.29
C TYR A 213 -4.87 -0.50 -11.97
N SER A 214 -5.53 -0.03 -13.03
CA SER A 214 -6.47 -0.83 -13.81
C SER A 214 -5.80 -2.05 -14.44
N LYS A 215 -4.59 -1.88 -14.98
CA LYS A 215 -3.76 -3.00 -15.48
C LYS A 215 -3.46 -4.01 -14.38
N THR A 216 -3.04 -3.53 -13.20
CA THR A 216 -2.75 -4.38 -12.03
C THR A 216 -3.97 -5.17 -11.56
N ILE A 217 -5.15 -4.53 -11.51
CA ILE A 217 -6.42 -5.17 -11.13
C ILE A 217 -6.76 -6.31 -12.10
N LYS A 218 -6.60 -6.07 -13.40
CA LYS A 218 -6.84 -7.10 -14.44
C LYS A 218 -5.83 -8.24 -14.38
N GLU A 219 -4.57 -7.97 -14.08
CA GLU A 219 -3.55 -9.00 -13.85
C GLU A 219 -3.94 -9.89 -12.67
N GLU A 220 -4.45 -9.31 -11.57
CA GLU A 220 -4.92 -10.11 -10.44
C GLU A 220 -6.21 -10.88 -10.70
N ALA A 221 -7.15 -10.30 -11.45
CA ALA A 221 -8.37 -11.00 -11.86
C ALA A 221 -8.06 -12.24 -12.70
N LYS A 222 -7.09 -12.16 -13.62
CA LYS A 222 -6.61 -13.30 -14.41
C LYS A 222 -6.03 -14.40 -13.53
N THR A 223 -5.22 -14.01 -12.54
CA THR A 223 -4.60 -14.97 -11.61
C THR A 223 -5.66 -15.63 -10.72
N LEU A 224 -6.62 -14.87 -10.20
CA LEU A 224 -7.76 -15.39 -9.45
C LEU A 224 -8.60 -16.38 -10.28
N TYR A 225 -8.92 -16.04 -11.52
CA TYR A 225 -9.68 -16.91 -12.42
C TYR A 225 -8.96 -18.24 -12.64
N LYS A 226 -7.66 -18.19 -12.95
CA LYS A 226 -6.86 -19.39 -13.17
C LYS A 226 -6.86 -20.31 -11.95
N ASP A 227 -6.53 -19.78 -10.77
CA ASP A 227 -6.44 -20.57 -9.54
C ASP A 227 -7.79 -21.18 -9.14
N ALA A 228 -8.89 -20.43 -9.30
CA ALA A 228 -10.24 -20.89 -8.99
C ALA A 228 -10.74 -21.95 -9.98
N LYS A 229 -10.47 -21.77 -11.29
CA LYS A 229 -10.85 -22.73 -12.34
C LYS A 229 -10.19 -24.08 -12.15
N GLU A 230 -8.95 -24.12 -11.66
CA GLU A 230 -8.25 -25.37 -11.34
C GLU A 230 -8.85 -26.07 -10.11
N ALA A 231 -9.42 -25.33 -9.16
CA ALA A 231 -9.93 -25.88 -7.90
C ALA A 231 -11.42 -26.28 -7.94
N ILE A 232 -12.24 -25.53 -8.69
CA ILE A 232 -13.70 -25.71 -8.75
C ILE A 232 -14.06 -26.72 -9.84
N LYS A 233 -14.89 -27.73 -9.49
CA LYS A 233 -15.28 -28.82 -10.40
C LYS A 233 -16.73 -28.77 -10.87
N SER A 234 -17.58 -28.06 -10.14
CA SER A 234 -19.01 -27.92 -10.44
C SER A 234 -19.20 -27.09 -11.71
N GLU A 235 -19.84 -27.64 -12.74
CA GLU A 235 -20.08 -26.95 -14.01
C GLU A 235 -20.89 -25.65 -13.82
N THR A 236 -21.87 -25.67 -12.92
CA THR A 236 -22.67 -24.47 -12.59
C THR A 236 -21.82 -23.37 -11.97
N ASP A 237 -20.86 -23.73 -11.13
CA ASP A 237 -19.99 -22.75 -10.47
C ASP A 237 -18.88 -22.25 -11.41
N LEU A 238 -18.40 -23.12 -12.31
CA LEU A 238 -17.48 -22.72 -13.39
C LEU A 238 -18.12 -21.69 -14.33
N ALA A 239 -19.40 -21.86 -14.68
CA ALA A 239 -20.12 -20.87 -15.49
C ALA A 239 -20.21 -19.51 -14.77
N LYS A 240 -20.55 -19.49 -13.47
CA LYS A 240 -20.58 -18.26 -12.67
C LYS A 240 -19.20 -17.61 -12.56
N LEU A 241 -18.15 -18.42 -12.41
CA LEU A 241 -16.76 -17.95 -12.36
C LEU A 241 -16.37 -17.26 -13.67
N GLU A 242 -16.73 -17.86 -14.81
CA GLU A 242 -16.48 -17.29 -16.14
C GLU A 242 -17.25 -15.98 -16.35
N ASP A 243 -18.54 -15.94 -16.01
CA ASP A 243 -19.35 -14.72 -16.06
C ASP A 243 -18.76 -13.59 -15.21
N ALA A 244 -18.24 -13.90 -14.02
CA ALA A 244 -17.60 -12.91 -13.15
C ALA A 244 -16.28 -12.38 -13.73
N PHE A 245 -15.48 -13.24 -14.36
CA PHE A 245 -14.23 -12.85 -15.00
C PHE A 245 -14.46 -11.97 -16.24
N LEU A 246 -15.50 -12.24 -17.02
CA LEU A 246 -15.81 -11.49 -18.24
C LEU A 246 -16.33 -10.06 -17.98
N LYS A 247 -16.74 -9.74 -16.74
CA LYS A 247 -17.21 -8.39 -16.36
C LYS A 247 -16.07 -7.39 -16.08
N LEU A 248 -14.81 -7.84 -16.06
CA LEU A 248 -13.61 -7.05 -15.68
C LEU A 248 -12.85 -6.46 -16.89
#